data_AF-A0A3D1GRQ0-F1
#
_entry.id   AF-A0A3D1GRQ0-F1
#
_cell.length_a   1.000
_cell.length_b   1.000
_cell.length_c   1.000
_cell.angle_alpha   90.00
_cell.angle_beta   90.00
_cell.angle_gamma   90.00
#
_symmetry.space_group_name_H-M   'P 1'
#
loop_
_entity.id
_entity.type
_entity.pdbx_description
1 polymer ?
#
loop_
_entity_poly.entity_id
_entity_poly.type
_entity_poly.pdbx_seq_one_letter_code
_entity_poly.pdbx_strand_id
1 'polypeptide(L)'
;MSSVSAAAPDRRLSVAELCVFVTVLVCGVIFAVVSVQDRLAQTRTDQLHSAAQAVASWVSAAHQARRSGVNLEPDRCSITQHQPLSYCFSDMVSPGQPFAGLENAAQSDTSAPAFAFIAAARSVCQGQPCSALPEQVYLSAAHGPGRHAPESWAGLIIVQTASFVDDLSVPVNRLNIGYCDSDQALVWISRSVAF
;
A
#
# COMPACT_ATOMS: atom_id res chain seq x y z
N MET A 1 -65.99 4.51 -43.23
CA MET A 1 -64.67 5.02 -42.80
C MET A 1 -64.88 5.77 -41.49
N SER A 2 -64.64 5.13 -40.35
CA SER A 2 -64.66 5.80 -39.04
C SER A 2 -63.23 5.96 -38.57
N SER A 3 -62.76 7.21 -38.53
CA SER A 3 -61.46 7.58 -37.96
C SER A 3 -61.55 7.57 -36.44
N VAL A 4 -60.90 6.60 -35.80
CA VAL A 4 -60.67 6.63 -34.35
C VAL A 4 -59.49 7.56 -34.09
N SER A 5 -59.80 8.75 -33.56
CA SER A 5 -58.79 9.67 -33.02
C SER A 5 -58.35 9.14 -31.65
N ALA A 6 -57.16 8.53 -31.58
CA ALA A 6 -56.53 8.17 -30.32
C ALA A 6 -55.95 9.44 -29.68
N ALA A 7 -56.65 9.99 -28.69
CA ALA A 7 -56.09 11.01 -27.81
C ALA A 7 -55.09 10.32 -26.85
N ALA A 8 -53.81 10.65 -26.98
CA ALA A 8 -52.81 10.28 -25.99
C ALA A 8 -53.12 11.00 -24.67
N PRO A 9 -53.11 10.30 -23.51
CA PRO A 9 -53.40 10.93 -22.24
C PRO A 9 -52.19 11.79 -21.80
N ASP A 10 -52.38 13.10 -21.75
CA ASP A 10 -51.46 14.06 -21.11
C ASP A 10 -51.44 13.81 -19.59
N ARG A 11 -50.56 12.90 -19.15
CA ARG A 11 -50.34 12.57 -17.75
C ARG A 11 -49.49 13.69 -17.12
N ARG A 12 -50.14 14.75 -16.61
CA ARG A 12 -49.47 15.75 -15.78
C ARG A 12 -49.07 15.09 -14.46
N LEU A 13 -47.76 14.85 -14.25
CA LEU A 13 -47.26 14.30 -12.99
C LEU A 13 -47.76 15.16 -11.83
N SER A 14 -48.36 14.50 -10.84
CA SER A 14 -48.72 15.17 -9.58
C SER A 14 -47.46 15.61 -8.84
N VAL A 15 -47.52 16.71 -8.09
CA VAL A 15 -46.41 17.18 -7.24
C VAL A 15 -45.91 16.06 -6.31
N ALA A 16 -46.82 15.19 -5.83
CA ALA A 16 -46.46 14.03 -5.02
C ALA A 16 -45.64 12.98 -5.81
N GLU A 17 -46.00 12.71 -7.07
CA GLU A 17 -45.26 11.76 -7.93
C GLU A 17 -43.87 12.32 -8.27
N LEU A 18 -43.77 13.64 -8.49
CA LEU A 18 -42.50 14.32 -8.71
C LEU A 18 -41.59 14.24 -7.48
N CYS A 19 -42.13 14.47 -6.27
CA CYS A 19 -41.37 14.34 -5.03
C CYS A 19 -40.85 12.92 -4.80
N VAL A 20 -41.66 11.90 -5.06
CA VAL A 20 -41.23 10.50 -4.96
C VAL A 20 -40.13 10.19 -5.97
N PHE A 21 -40.29 10.63 -7.21
CA PHE A 21 -39.28 10.41 -8.25
C PHE A 21 -37.95 11.08 -7.91
N VAL A 22 -37.99 12.34 -7.47
CA VAL A 22 -36.78 13.08 -7.04
C VAL A 22 -36.12 12.38 -5.86
N THR A 23 -36.90 11.92 -4.87
CA THR A 23 -36.34 11.23 -3.69
C THR A 23 -35.66 9.93 -4.08
N VAL A 24 -36.29 9.10 -4.92
CA VAL A 24 -35.70 7.86 -5.41
C VAL A 24 -34.42 8.12 -6.22
N LEU A 25 -34.42 9.17 -7.06
CA LEU A 25 -33.28 9.54 -7.87
C LEU A 25 -32.11 10.02 -7.00
N VAL A 26 -32.37 10.88 -6.00
CA VAL A 26 -31.36 11.34 -5.04
C VAL A 26 -30.78 10.18 -4.25
N CYS A 27 -31.63 9.30 -3.70
CA CYS A 27 -31.17 8.10 -3.01
C CYS A 27 -30.32 7.21 -3.94
N GLY A 28 -30.76 6.99 -5.18
CA GLY A 28 -30.03 6.22 -6.17
C GLY A 28 -28.64 6.78 -6.47
N VAL A 29 -28.52 8.10 -6.61
CA VAL A 29 -27.22 8.78 -6.80
C VAL A 29 -26.31 8.58 -5.58
N ILE A 30 -26.84 8.75 -4.37
CA ILE A 30 -26.05 8.57 -3.13
C ILE A 30 -25.54 7.12 -3.04
N PHE A 31 -26.40 6.13 -3.27
CA PHE A 31 -26.00 4.72 -3.28
C PHE A 31 -24.95 4.42 -4.36
N ALA A 32 -25.11 4.96 -5.56
CA ALA A 32 -24.13 4.80 -6.63
C ALA A 32 -22.77 5.39 -6.22
N VAL A 33 -22.73 6.60 -5.68
CA VAL A 33 -21.50 7.26 -5.21
C VAL A 33 -20.80 6.44 -4.13
N VAL A 34 -21.54 6.02 -3.08
CA VAL A 34 -20.97 5.19 -2.00
C VAL A 34 -20.43 3.87 -2.55
N SER A 35 -21.18 3.19 -3.42
CA SER A 35 -20.73 1.92 -4.02
C SER A 35 -19.47 2.06 -4.87
N VAL A 36 -19.31 3.19 -5.58
CA VAL A 36 -18.11 3.47 -6.36
C VAL A 36 -16.93 3.78 -5.44
N GLN A 37 -17.15 4.54 -4.38
CA GLN A 37 -16.12 4.83 -3.36
C GLN A 37 -15.63 3.56 -2.68
N ASP A 38 -16.53 2.69 -2.24
CA ASP A 38 -16.18 1.40 -1.62
C ASP A 38 -15.36 0.52 -2.58
N ARG A 39 -15.75 0.44 -3.86
CA ARG A 39 -14.99 -0.31 -4.87
C ARG A 39 -13.60 0.26 -5.11
N LEU A 40 -13.45 1.58 -5.16
CA LEU A 40 -12.15 2.23 -5.33
C LEU A 40 -11.26 1.99 -4.11
N ALA A 41 -11.81 2.09 -2.90
CA ALA A 41 -11.09 1.79 -1.66
C ALA A 41 -10.62 0.33 -1.64
N GLN A 42 -11.50 -0.61 -1.96
CA GLN A 42 -11.17 -2.03 -2.00
C GLN A 42 -10.09 -2.35 -3.05
N THR A 43 -10.18 -1.74 -4.24
CA THR A 43 -9.17 -1.90 -5.29
C THR A 43 -7.79 -1.43 -4.83
N ARG A 44 -7.71 -0.29 -4.11
CA ARG A 44 -6.44 0.21 -3.55
C ARG A 44 -5.90 -0.73 -2.48
N THR A 45 -6.75 -1.23 -1.59
CA THR A 45 -6.33 -2.20 -0.56
C THR A 45 -5.78 -3.49 -1.20
N ASP A 46 -6.42 -4.00 -2.25
CA ASP A 46 -5.97 -5.18 -2.98
C ASP A 46 -4.62 -4.93 -3.68
N GLN A 47 -4.42 -3.74 -4.24
CA GLN A 47 -3.14 -3.32 -4.82
C GLN A 47 -2.04 -3.27 -3.76
N LEU A 48 -2.30 -2.66 -2.60
CA LEU A 48 -1.35 -2.56 -1.50
C LEU A 48 -1.00 -3.94 -0.93
N HIS A 49 -1.99 -4.81 -0.76
CA HIS A 49 -1.77 -6.18 -0.32
C HIS A 49 -0.90 -6.95 -1.32
N SER A 50 -1.22 -6.87 -2.61
CA SER A 50 -0.46 -7.51 -3.68
C SER A 50 0.99 -6.99 -3.76
N ALA A 51 1.18 -5.67 -3.62
CA ALA A 51 2.50 -5.04 -3.61
C ALA A 51 3.33 -5.49 -2.40
N ALA A 52 2.75 -5.46 -1.19
CA ALA A 52 3.41 -5.97 0.01
C ALA A 52 3.79 -7.46 -0.15
N GLN A 53 2.90 -8.27 -0.74
CA GLN A 53 3.14 -9.69 -0.97
C GLN A 53 4.28 -9.91 -1.96
N ALA A 54 4.34 -9.13 -3.04
CA ALA A 54 5.44 -9.17 -4.00
C ALA A 54 6.78 -8.80 -3.33
N VAL A 55 6.81 -7.76 -2.50
CA VAL A 55 7.99 -7.38 -1.72
C VAL A 55 8.41 -8.54 -0.80
N ALA A 56 7.48 -9.17 -0.09
CA ALA A 56 7.77 -10.30 0.79
C ALA A 56 8.31 -11.53 0.05
N SER A 57 7.71 -11.87 -1.10
CA SER A 57 8.19 -12.96 -1.95
C SER A 57 9.59 -12.67 -2.48
N TRP A 58 9.86 -11.44 -2.93
CA TRP A 58 11.19 -11.05 -3.39
C TRP A 58 12.23 -11.15 -2.27
N VAL A 59 11.93 -10.60 -1.09
CA VAL A 59 12.83 -10.63 0.09
C VAL A 59 13.19 -12.07 0.46
N SER A 60 12.19 -12.95 0.56
CA SER A 60 12.40 -14.36 0.88
C SER A 60 13.22 -15.09 -0.20
N ALA A 61 12.93 -14.86 -1.47
CA ALA A 61 13.63 -15.51 -2.57
C ALA A 61 15.09 -15.02 -2.67
N ALA A 62 15.31 -13.72 -2.51
CA ALA A 62 16.63 -13.11 -2.54
C ALA A 62 17.50 -13.62 -1.38
N HIS A 63 16.94 -13.75 -0.18
CA HIS A 63 17.61 -14.38 0.96
C HIS A 63 18.05 -15.82 0.65
N GLN A 64 17.12 -16.63 0.14
CA GLN A 64 17.40 -18.04 -0.17
C GLN A 64 18.51 -18.18 -1.22
N ALA A 65 18.45 -17.40 -2.29
CA ALA A 65 19.47 -17.42 -3.34
C ALA A 65 20.86 -16.99 -2.82
N ARG A 66 20.93 -15.93 -1.99
CA ARG A 66 22.18 -15.48 -1.37
C ARG A 66 22.77 -16.53 -0.43
N ARG A 67 21.93 -17.22 0.35
CA ARG A 67 22.37 -18.37 1.17
C ARG A 67 22.93 -19.53 0.35
N SER A 68 22.46 -19.69 -0.89
CA SER A 68 23.01 -20.68 -1.83
C SER A 68 24.28 -20.20 -2.56
N GLY A 69 24.82 -19.03 -2.21
CA GLY A 69 26.05 -18.48 -2.80
C GLY A 69 25.84 -17.71 -4.11
N VAL A 70 24.59 -17.42 -4.48
CA VAL A 70 24.28 -16.60 -5.66
C VAL A 70 24.42 -15.11 -5.30
N ASN A 71 25.19 -14.38 -6.10
CA ASN A 71 25.26 -12.92 -6.01
C ASN A 71 24.03 -12.32 -6.70
N LEU A 72 23.17 -11.67 -5.93
CA LEU A 72 21.97 -10.99 -6.42
C LEU A 72 22.02 -9.51 -6.08
N GLU A 73 21.67 -8.68 -7.07
CA GLU A 73 21.48 -7.25 -6.86
C GLU A 73 20.34 -6.96 -5.86
N PRO A 74 20.44 -5.82 -5.13
CA PRO A 74 21.61 -4.96 -5.10
C PRO A 74 22.69 -5.55 -4.18
N ASP A 75 23.96 -5.41 -4.56
CA ASP A 75 25.09 -6.00 -3.82
C ASP A 75 25.17 -5.50 -2.37
N ARG A 76 24.64 -4.30 -2.10
CA ARG A 76 24.51 -3.72 -0.75
C ARG A 76 23.69 -4.57 0.22
N CYS A 77 22.88 -5.50 -0.28
CA CYS A 77 22.15 -6.48 0.51
C CYS A 77 22.93 -7.76 0.81
N SER A 78 24.21 -7.82 0.45
CA SER A 78 25.05 -8.97 0.76
C SER A 78 25.35 -9.05 2.26
N ILE A 79 25.20 -10.26 2.81
CA ILE A 79 25.52 -10.59 4.21
C ILE A 79 27.01 -10.37 4.55
N THR A 80 27.87 -10.22 3.55
CA THR A 80 29.32 -10.01 3.73
C THR A 80 29.70 -8.56 3.99
N GLN A 81 28.81 -7.59 3.78
CA GLN A 81 29.14 -6.17 3.84
C GLN A 81 29.22 -5.59 5.26
N HIS A 82 28.83 -6.33 6.30
CA HIS A 82 28.81 -5.85 7.71
C HIS A 82 28.12 -4.48 7.88
N GLN A 83 27.10 -4.21 7.06
CA GLN A 83 26.29 -3.00 7.12
C GLN A 83 24.95 -3.29 7.82
N PRO A 84 24.24 -2.26 8.30
CA PRO A 84 22.88 -2.42 8.80
C PRO A 84 21.90 -2.88 7.69
N LEU A 85 20.82 -3.60 8.03
CA LEU A 85 19.77 -3.95 7.05
C LEU A 85 19.15 -2.71 6.44
N SER A 86 19.04 -1.61 7.19
CA SER A 86 18.57 -0.34 6.65
C SER A 86 19.33 0.11 5.40
N TYR A 87 20.62 -0.22 5.29
CA TYR A 87 21.41 0.09 4.10
C TYR A 87 20.98 -0.74 2.89
N CYS A 88 20.65 -2.02 3.08
CA CYS A 88 20.13 -2.88 2.01
C CYS A 88 18.85 -2.31 1.40
N PHE A 89 17.90 -1.93 2.26
CA PHE A 89 16.59 -1.42 1.83
C PHE A 89 16.57 0.05 1.44
N SER A 90 17.70 0.75 1.59
CA SER A 90 17.83 2.10 1.06
C SER A 90 17.65 2.08 -0.46
N ASP A 91 16.86 3.02 -0.98
CA ASP A 91 16.74 3.31 -2.41
C ASP A 91 16.21 2.15 -3.30
N MET A 92 15.45 1.22 -2.74
CA MET A 92 14.97 0.02 -3.47
C MET A 92 13.98 0.30 -4.60
N VAL A 93 13.36 1.50 -4.63
CA VAL A 93 12.39 1.89 -5.68
C VAL A 93 13.02 2.68 -6.83
N SER A 94 14.30 2.99 -6.75
CA SER A 94 15.01 3.73 -7.80
C SER A 94 15.15 2.91 -9.08
N PRO A 95 15.33 3.56 -10.25
CA PRO A 95 15.54 2.86 -11.51
C PRO A 95 16.67 1.81 -11.43
N GLY A 96 16.40 0.61 -11.92
CA GLY A 96 17.35 -0.52 -11.88
C GLY A 96 17.41 -1.26 -10.53
N GLN A 97 16.60 -0.86 -9.54
CA GLN A 97 16.50 -1.54 -8.25
C GLN A 97 15.30 -2.52 -8.23
N PRO A 98 15.26 -3.48 -7.29
CA PRO A 98 14.25 -4.54 -7.32
C PRO A 98 12.80 -4.09 -7.24
N PHE A 99 12.53 -2.93 -6.64
CA PHE A 99 11.20 -2.35 -6.53
C PHE A 99 11.03 -1.14 -7.45
N ALA A 100 11.80 -1.06 -8.53
CA ALA A 100 11.65 -0.01 -9.53
C ALA A 100 10.22 0.01 -10.08
N GLY A 101 9.60 1.20 -10.09
CA GLY A 101 8.21 1.39 -10.52
C GLY A 101 7.17 1.06 -9.45
N LEU A 102 7.58 0.70 -8.23
CA LEU A 102 6.65 0.64 -7.10
C LEU A 102 6.24 2.06 -6.71
N GLU A 103 4.93 2.33 -6.78
CA GLU A 103 4.32 3.61 -6.45
C GLU A 103 3.42 3.51 -5.21
N ASN A 104 3.18 4.64 -4.56
CA ASN A 104 2.23 4.71 -3.47
C ASN A 104 0.80 4.74 -4.01
N ALA A 105 0.07 3.63 -3.90
CA ALA A 105 -1.30 3.52 -4.43
C ALA A 105 -2.35 4.43 -3.75
N ALA A 106 -2.02 5.00 -2.57
CA ALA A 106 -2.90 5.91 -1.85
C ALA A 106 -2.63 7.39 -2.17
N GLN A 107 -1.50 7.71 -2.80
CA GLN A 107 -1.11 9.09 -3.12
C GLN A 107 -0.91 9.25 -4.63
N SER A 108 -1.46 10.32 -5.20
CA SER A 108 -1.33 10.63 -6.63
C SER A 108 -0.02 11.35 -6.98
N ASP A 109 0.75 11.75 -5.98
CA ASP A 109 2.02 12.44 -6.15
C ASP A 109 3.12 11.43 -6.47
N THR A 110 3.77 11.57 -7.62
CA THR A 110 4.87 10.69 -8.07
C THR A 110 6.11 10.79 -7.17
N SER A 111 6.21 11.85 -6.37
CA SER A 111 7.26 12.03 -5.37
C SER A 111 6.94 11.37 -4.02
N ALA A 112 5.70 10.88 -3.84
CA ALA A 112 5.31 10.22 -2.60
C ALA A 112 6.17 8.98 -2.33
N PRO A 113 6.65 8.78 -1.10
CA PRO A 113 7.35 7.57 -0.73
C PRO A 113 6.41 6.37 -0.90
N ALA A 114 6.91 5.35 -1.59
CA ALA A 114 6.18 4.09 -1.80
C ALA A 114 6.56 3.03 -0.76
N PHE A 115 7.74 3.18 -0.16
CA PHE A 115 8.34 2.18 0.69
C PHE A 115 9.07 2.81 1.87
N ALA A 116 8.97 2.18 3.04
CA ALA A 116 9.65 2.58 4.27
C ALA A 116 10.33 1.37 4.93
N PHE A 117 11.59 1.53 5.32
CA PHE A 117 12.31 0.61 6.19
C PHE A 117 12.46 1.17 7.60
N ILE A 118 12.07 0.38 8.60
CA ILE A 118 12.08 0.76 10.00
C ILE A 118 13.03 -0.16 10.78
N ALA A 119 14.14 0.39 11.24
CA ALA A 119 15.04 -0.24 12.20
C ALA A 119 14.51 -0.07 13.63
N ALA A 120 13.33 -0.63 13.92
CA ALA A 120 12.71 -0.46 15.23
C ALA A 120 13.15 -1.55 16.20
N ALA A 121 13.69 -1.13 17.35
CA ALA A 121 13.97 -2.00 18.49
C ALA A 121 12.71 -2.48 19.25
N ARG A 122 11.50 -2.13 18.79
CA ARG A 122 10.22 -2.52 19.40
C ARG A 122 9.32 -3.18 18.37
N SER A 123 8.65 -4.25 18.76
CA SER A 123 7.65 -4.91 17.91
C SER A 123 6.50 -3.96 17.62
N VAL A 124 6.18 -3.76 16.35
CA VAL A 124 5.07 -2.94 15.89
C VAL A 124 3.87 -3.88 15.67
N CYS A 125 2.81 -3.71 16.47
CA CYS A 125 1.56 -4.44 16.42
C CYS A 125 0.70 -4.13 15.17
N GLN A 126 -0.05 -5.14 14.72
CA GLN A 126 -1.15 -5.02 13.76
C GLN A 126 -2.18 -3.98 14.22
N GLY A 127 -2.70 -3.17 13.29
CA GLY A 127 -3.81 -2.24 13.52
C GLY A 127 -3.44 -0.99 14.32
N GLN A 128 -2.17 -0.82 14.71
CA GLN A 128 -1.76 0.43 15.33
C GLN A 128 -1.73 1.57 14.30
N PRO A 129 -1.88 2.82 14.74
CA PRO A 129 -1.72 3.98 13.86
C PRO A 129 -0.30 4.05 13.29
N CYS A 130 -0.17 4.23 11.99
CA CYS A 130 1.13 4.38 11.33
C CYS A 130 1.87 5.67 11.76
N SER A 131 1.15 6.67 12.26
CA SER A 131 1.76 7.85 12.90
C SER A 131 2.50 7.54 14.20
N ALA A 132 2.29 6.35 14.80
CA ALA A 132 3.01 5.90 15.98
C ALA A 132 4.32 5.15 15.63
N LEU A 133 4.61 4.96 14.34
CA LEU A 133 5.88 4.41 13.89
C LEU A 133 7.04 5.35 14.27
N PRO A 134 8.25 4.82 14.51
CA PRO A 134 9.40 5.63 14.90
C PRO A 134 9.74 6.68 13.84
N GLU A 135 10.44 7.75 14.25
CA GLU A 135 10.91 8.80 13.33
C GLU A 135 12.13 8.38 12.51
N GLN A 136 12.96 7.46 13.02
CA GLN A 136 14.15 6.96 12.31
C GLN A 136 13.76 5.91 11.27
N VAL A 137 13.39 6.39 10.09
CA VAL A 137 12.88 5.57 8.99
C VAL A 137 13.61 5.93 7.71
N TYR A 138 13.95 4.91 6.95
CA TYR A 138 14.49 5.08 5.61
C TYR A 138 13.33 5.00 4.64
N LEU A 139 12.98 6.14 4.04
CA LEU A 139 11.98 6.21 3.00
C LEU A 139 12.63 6.03 1.64
N SER A 140 11.99 5.26 0.77
CA SER A 140 12.36 5.14 -0.63
C SER A 140 11.24 5.76 -1.47
N ALA A 141 11.60 6.80 -2.22
CA ALA A 141 10.72 7.47 -3.19
C ALA A 141 11.40 7.47 -4.57
N ALA A 142 10.61 7.71 -5.63
CA ALA A 142 11.11 7.72 -7.01
C ALA A 142 12.20 8.79 -7.28
N HIS A 143 12.31 9.81 -6.42
CA HIS A 143 13.29 10.89 -6.53
C HIS A 143 14.41 10.83 -5.49
N GLY A 144 14.56 9.68 -4.82
CA GLY A 144 15.66 9.40 -3.88
C GLY A 144 15.21 9.17 -2.44
N PRO A 145 16.15 8.78 -1.57
CA PRO A 145 15.83 8.39 -0.20
C PRO A 145 15.57 9.59 0.72
N GLY A 146 14.59 9.43 1.61
CA GLY A 146 14.29 10.36 2.71
C GLY A 146 14.61 9.72 4.07
N ARG A 147 14.87 10.55 5.09
CA ARG A 147 15.14 10.10 6.47
C ARG A 147 14.15 10.59 7.53
N HIS A 148 13.13 11.32 7.09
CA HIS A 148 12.10 11.88 7.98
C HIS A 148 10.79 11.16 7.73
N ALA A 149 9.96 11.05 8.77
CA ALA A 149 8.61 10.53 8.62
C ALA A 149 7.82 11.34 7.58
N PRO A 150 7.04 10.69 6.70
CA PRO A 150 6.20 11.40 5.74
C PRO A 150 5.02 12.07 6.46
N GLU A 151 4.45 13.10 5.83
CA GLU A 151 3.23 13.75 6.33
C GLU A 151 2.04 12.78 6.38
N SER A 152 2.03 11.79 5.48
CA SER A 152 1.02 10.74 5.42
C SER A 152 1.67 9.39 5.17
N TRP A 153 1.29 8.39 5.97
CA TRP A 153 1.77 7.02 5.83
C TRP A 153 0.88 6.18 4.92
N ALA A 154 -0.33 6.64 4.59
CA ALA A 154 -1.26 5.88 3.76
C ALA A 154 -0.61 5.41 2.45
N GLY A 155 -0.78 4.12 2.17
CA GLY A 155 -0.27 3.44 0.98
C GLY A 155 1.21 3.12 0.97
N LEU A 156 1.96 3.42 2.04
CA LEU A 156 3.37 3.05 2.15
C LEU A 156 3.50 1.57 2.47
N ILE A 157 4.36 0.86 1.75
CA ILE A 157 4.83 -0.48 2.11
C ILE A 157 5.86 -0.35 3.24
N ILE A 158 5.65 -1.06 4.33
CA ILE A 158 6.51 -1.04 5.52
C ILE A 158 7.30 -2.34 5.61
N VAL A 159 8.62 -2.22 5.74
CA VAL A 159 9.52 -3.32 6.10
C VAL A 159 10.18 -3.00 7.43
N GLN A 160 10.12 -3.93 8.37
CA GLN A 160 10.67 -3.75 9.70
C GLN A 160 11.47 -4.98 10.12
N THR A 161 12.60 -4.78 10.80
CA THR A 161 13.28 -5.85 11.54
C THR A 161 12.38 -6.46 12.60
N ALA A 162 12.16 -7.77 12.53
CA ALA A 162 11.44 -8.56 13.53
C ALA A 162 12.34 -9.03 14.69
N SER A 163 13.67 -8.97 14.51
CA SER A 163 14.69 -9.20 15.56
C SER A 163 15.45 -7.91 15.87
N PHE A 164 15.93 -7.78 17.11
CA PHE A 164 16.55 -6.57 17.67
C PHE A 164 17.90 -6.15 17.05
N VAL A 165 18.41 -6.88 16.04
CA VAL A 165 19.74 -6.65 15.48
C VAL A 165 19.60 -6.20 14.02
N ASP A 166 19.86 -4.91 13.76
CA ASP A 166 19.97 -4.33 12.41
C ASP A 166 21.38 -4.62 11.85
N ASP A 167 21.66 -5.88 11.54
CA ASP A 167 22.98 -6.34 11.04
C ASP A 167 22.82 -7.40 9.94
N LEU A 168 23.26 -7.06 8.72
CA LEU A 168 23.22 -7.96 7.55
C LEU A 168 24.06 -9.23 7.72
N SER A 169 25.03 -9.23 8.63
CA SER A 169 25.88 -10.40 8.89
C SER A 169 25.18 -11.48 9.72
N VAL A 170 24.03 -11.17 10.34
CA VAL A 170 23.24 -12.13 11.11
C VAL A 170 22.39 -13.00 10.17
N PRO A 171 22.63 -14.32 10.09
CA PRO A 171 22.00 -15.17 9.08
C PRO A 171 20.54 -15.52 9.39
N VAL A 172 19.97 -15.04 10.49
CA VAL A 172 18.64 -15.42 10.99
C VAL A 172 17.72 -14.22 11.15
N ASN A 173 18.00 -13.12 10.44
CA ASN A 173 17.15 -11.96 10.51
C ASN A 173 15.76 -12.31 10.01
N ARG A 174 14.78 -11.66 10.62
CA ARG A 174 13.41 -11.76 10.21
C ARG A 174 12.88 -10.38 9.93
N LEU A 175 12.05 -10.26 8.91
CA LEU A 175 11.44 -9.00 8.50
C LEU A 175 9.92 -9.14 8.56
N ASN A 176 9.26 -8.18 9.19
CA ASN A 176 7.84 -7.97 9.04
C ASN A 176 7.62 -7.08 7.82
N ILE A 177 6.68 -7.47 6.97
CA ILE A 177 6.35 -6.75 5.75
C ILE A 177 4.85 -6.51 5.76
N GLY A 178 4.46 -5.27 5.48
CA GLY A 178 3.08 -4.81 5.58
C GLY A 178 2.90 -3.48 4.86
N TYR A 179 1.80 -2.83 5.13
CA TYR A 179 1.47 -1.52 4.57
C TYR A 179 0.59 -0.72 5.52
N CYS A 180 0.52 0.58 5.31
CA CYS A 180 -0.46 1.44 5.96
C CYS A 180 -1.68 1.59 5.05
N ASP A 181 -2.85 1.21 5.54
CA ASP A 181 -4.09 1.33 4.78
C ASP A 181 -4.57 2.79 4.68
N SER A 182 -5.74 2.99 4.05
CA SER A 182 -6.34 4.32 3.90
C SER A 182 -6.69 5.00 5.22
N ASP A 183 -6.91 4.21 6.28
CA ASP A 183 -7.24 4.69 7.62
C ASP A 183 -5.97 4.95 8.46
N GLN A 184 -4.79 4.89 7.82
CA GLN A 184 -3.47 4.99 8.46
C GLN A 184 -3.24 3.89 9.50
N ALA A 185 -3.95 2.76 9.39
CA ALA A 185 -3.73 1.61 10.25
C ALA A 185 -2.71 0.68 9.60
N LEU A 186 -1.81 0.13 10.42
CA LEU A 186 -0.80 -0.79 9.94
C LEU A 186 -1.37 -2.19 9.72
N VAL A 187 -1.14 -2.74 8.54
CA VAL A 187 -1.56 -4.08 8.14
C VAL A 187 -0.34 -4.92 7.76
N TRP A 188 -0.06 -5.98 8.53
CA TRP A 188 0.92 -7.00 8.17
C TRP A 188 0.30 -8.04 7.24
N ILE A 189 1.02 -8.43 6.18
CA ILE A 189 0.49 -9.40 5.21
C ILE A 189 0.64 -10.86 5.63
N SER A 190 1.56 -11.18 6.54
CA SER A 190 1.78 -12.54 7.03
C SER A 190 2.71 -12.59 8.25
N ARG A 191 3.11 -13.80 8.66
CA ARG A 191 4.26 -14.00 9.57
C ARG A 191 5.53 -13.43 8.93
N SER A 192 6.46 -13.03 9.79
CA SER A 192 7.78 -12.50 9.40
C SER A 192 8.49 -13.40 8.37
N VAL A 193 9.10 -12.81 7.35
CA VAL A 193 9.92 -13.51 6.36
C VAL A 193 11.38 -13.59 6.80
N ALA A 194 12.11 -14.62 6.35
CA ALA A 194 13.54 -14.74 6.62
C ALA A 194 14.38 -13.84 5.71
N PHE A 195 15.46 -13.28 6.25
CA PHE A 195 16.43 -12.44 5.57
C PHE A 195 17.87 -12.75 6.00
#